data_AF-A0A1G3ZHU3-F1
#
_entry.id   AF-A0A1G3ZHU3-F1
#
_cell.length_a   1.000
_cell.length_b   1.000
_cell.length_c   1.000
_cell.angle_alpha   90.00
_cell.angle_beta   90.00
_cell.angle_gamma   90.00
#
_symmetry.space_group_name_H-M   'P 1'
#
loop_
_entity.id
_entity.type
_entity.pdbx_description
1 polymer ?
#
loop_
_entity_poly.entity_id
_entity_poly.type
_entity_poly.pdbx_seq_one_letter_code
_entity_poly.pdbx_strand_id
1 'polypeptide(L)'
;MLFAQNEHIQFEKPQLQMDPKIVEGVEEGIEGLMTKEKPKTPSVKLPPITNTNPNKIPTTQPVHLIAVQNLLPDIQGAKITLPSLTRPNTASSGMVQEKTLLQIEDDTKLIETGKAIETSIKEKGQDTVQQLTEHIPQTTEPRILQNQEELDFLAKAAQARTTGHYEEADLWTKAAEASAAEAKISEKNGIATLWGKVAEATIKAREANSNQNDKITDFWAIAELWAHAVRIAQHAAEYRIQAAKAKLSGNETNSDCFDNAADFASLRAQLLEEASEAMKQAAQAKEANQEEEADLWIILAQRKEEIEEYKTEAAKAKLSGNETDYNSFSNAANAASSHADGLEAATEALKKAAQAKKANKREEEALWLKIAQQKGKAATYKILAVKAKSSGNKINFDCFDNMSNAFEAASEAIKKAVQAKEANQEEEVAIQLKIAQQKEEEAEKYHAELNKYYAELHDESDDESDDESDDKSGDESGEF
;
A
#
# COMPACT_ATOMS: atom_id res chain seq x y z
N MET A 1 75.20 -4.42 -12.19
CA MET A 1 74.70 -3.04 -11.96
C MET A 1 73.87 -2.66 -13.17
N LEU A 2 72.54 -2.73 -13.05
CA LEU A 2 71.57 -2.27 -14.04
C LEU A 2 70.58 -1.39 -13.26
N PHE A 3 70.44 -0.13 -13.66
CA PHE A 3 69.56 0.86 -13.05
C PHE A 3 68.13 0.67 -13.55
N ALA A 4 67.17 0.64 -12.63
CA ALA A 4 65.74 0.63 -12.91
C ALA A 4 65.24 2.06 -13.14
N GLN A 5 64.52 2.28 -14.24
CA GLN A 5 63.67 3.45 -14.47
C GLN A 5 62.32 3.20 -13.80
N ASN A 6 61.92 4.11 -12.90
CA ASN A 6 60.65 4.09 -12.19
C ASN A 6 59.75 5.13 -12.86
N GLU A 7 58.75 4.69 -13.63
CA GLU A 7 57.74 5.58 -14.22
C GLU A 7 56.64 5.89 -13.18
N HIS A 8 56.46 7.18 -12.91
CA HIS A 8 55.49 7.70 -11.95
C HIS A 8 54.16 7.91 -12.68
N ILE A 9 53.21 6.99 -12.54
CA ILE A 9 51.84 7.16 -13.05
C ILE A 9 51.04 7.95 -12.00
N GLN A 10 50.59 9.15 -12.36
CA GLN A 10 49.59 9.89 -11.59
C GLN A 10 48.19 9.45 -12.02
N PHE A 11 47.39 8.97 -11.08
CA PHE A 11 45.96 8.75 -11.27
C PHE A 11 45.20 10.05 -11.00
N GLU A 12 44.60 10.64 -12.05
CA GLU A 12 43.56 11.66 -11.88
C GLU A 12 42.28 11.02 -11.33
N LYS A 13 41.76 11.58 -10.24
CA LYS A 13 40.47 11.20 -9.63
C LYS A 13 39.34 11.56 -10.60
N PRO A 14 38.40 10.64 -10.92
CA PRO A 14 37.19 11.03 -11.64
C PRO A 14 36.31 11.90 -10.75
N GLN A 15 36.07 13.15 -11.17
CA GLN A 15 35.01 13.99 -10.63
C GLN A 15 33.68 13.56 -11.24
N LEU A 16 32.84 12.89 -10.45
CA LEU A 16 31.42 12.74 -10.74
C LEU A 16 30.74 14.10 -10.56
N GLN A 17 30.39 14.77 -11.65
CA GLN A 17 29.48 15.91 -11.62
C GLN A 17 28.05 15.37 -11.47
N MET A 18 27.45 15.57 -10.30
CA MET A 18 26.01 15.41 -10.12
C MET A 18 25.26 16.64 -10.64
N ASP A 19 24.02 16.44 -11.07
CA ASP A 19 23.11 17.52 -11.47
C ASP A 19 22.85 18.46 -10.28
N PRO A 20 23.18 19.76 -10.36
CA PRO A 20 23.02 20.70 -9.27
C PRO A 20 21.57 20.84 -8.76
N LYS A 21 20.55 20.51 -9.58
CA LYS A 21 19.14 20.55 -9.15
C LYS A 21 18.75 19.43 -8.19
N ILE A 22 19.49 18.33 -8.18
CA ILE A 22 19.30 17.21 -7.24
C ILE A 22 19.98 17.53 -5.90
N VAL A 23 21.05 18.32 -5.93
CA VAL A 23 21.76 18.79 -4.73
C VAL A 23 20.93 19.82 -3.95
N GLU A 24 20.26 20.75 -4.66
CA GLU A 24 19.51 21.85 -4.03
C GLU A 24 18.28 21.35 -3.22
N GLY A 25 17.58 20.31 -3.69
CA GLY A 25 16.45 19.71 -2.96
C GLY A 25 16.84 18.83 -1.75
N VAL A 26 18.08 18.34 -1.72
CA VAL A 26 18.63 17.55 -0.60
C VAL A 26 19.31 18.46 0.43
N GLU A 27 19.91 19.57 0.00
CA GLU A 27 20.48 20.58 0.89
C GLU A 27 19.39 21.35 1.65
N GLU A 28 18.26 21.74 1.05
CA GLU A 28 17.18 22.43 1.79
C GLU A 28 16.55 21.58 2.93
N GLY A 29 16.56 20.25 2.80
CA GLY A 29 16.13 19.33 3.87
C GLY A 29 17.17 19.08 4.96
N ILE A 30 18.47 19.15 4.62
CA ILE A 30 19.60 18.80 5.51
C ILE A 30 20.23 20.04 6.18
N GLU A 31 20.25 21.20 5.52
CA GLU A 31 20.77 22.44 6.09
C GLU A 31 19.87 22.97 7.23
N GLY A 32 18.55 22.69 7.15
CA GLY A 32 17.60 22.86 8.25
C GLY A 32 17.85 21.93 9.46
N LEU A 33 18.56 20.82 9.28
CA LEU A 33 18.91 19.86 10.35
C LEU A 33 20.24 20.19 11.06
N MET A 34 21.13 20.96 10.42
CA MET A 34 22.52 21.14 10.87
C MET A 34 22.81 22.51 11.51
N THR A 35 21.97 23.52 11.30
CA THR A 35 22.18 24.86 11.88
C THR A 35 21.37 25.04 13.17
N LYS A 36 22.04 25.16 14.32
CA LYS A 36 21.44 25.59 15.60
C LYS A 36 21.06 27.08 15.59
N GLU A 37 20.69 27.65 14.46
CA GLU A 37 20.10 28.99 14.44
C GLU A 37 18.61 28.86 14.66
N LYS A 38 18.14 29.36 15.81
CA LYS A 38 16.71 29.64 16.02
C LYS A 38 16.23 30.45 14.81
N PRO A 39 15.24 29.98 14.03
CA PRO A 39 14.72 30.79 12.94
C PRO A 39 14.16 32.09 13.55
N LYS A 40 14.64 33.24 13.04
CA LYS A 40 13.95 34.52 13.24
C LYS A 40 12.61 34.41 12.54
N THR A 41 11.56 34.21 13.33
CA THR A 41 10.19 34.22 12.87
C THR A 41 9.89 35.54 12.15
N PRO A 42 9.47 35.54 10.87
CA PRO A 42 8.81 36.71 10.31
C PRO A 42 7.53 36.94 11.11
N SER A 43 7.41 38.14 11.69
CA SER A 43 6.23 38.56 12.44
C SER A 43 5.07 38.74 11.46
N VAL A 44 4.36 37.66 11.18
CA VAL A 44 3.04 37.71 10.56
C VAL A 44 2.06 38.11 11.67
N LYS A 45 1.56 39.34 11.61
CA LYS A 45 0.39 39.75 12.41
C LYS A 45 -0.81 38.94 11.93
N LEU A 46 -1.06 37.82 12.59
CA LEU A 46 -2.36 37.16 12.54
C LEU A 46 -3.39 38.05 13.24
N PRO A 47 -4.64 38.14 12.74
CA PRO A 47 -5.70 38.83 13.44
C PRO A 47 -5.93 38.21 14.82
N PRO A 48 -6.39 38.99 15.82
CA PRO A 48 -6.54 38.50 17.18
C PRO A 48 -7.53 37.34 17.21
N ILE A 49 -7.07 36.18 17.69
CA ILE A 49 -7.95 35.10 18.12
C ILE A 49 -8.66 35.63 19.36
N THR A 50 -9.89 36.10 19.18
CA THR A 50 -10.78 36.41 20.30
C THR A 50 -11.04 35.11 21.03
N ASN A 51 -10.51 35.06 22.24
CA ASN A 51 -10.78 34.13 23.32
C ASN A 51 -12.25 33.67 23.29
N THR A 52 -12.50 32.46 22.77
CA THR A 52 -13.81 31.82 22.83
C THR A 52 -13.98 31.25 24.23
N ASN A 53 -14.97 31.81 24.92
CA ASN A 53 -15.62 31.31 26.12
C ASN A 53 -15.54 29.76 26.27
N PRO A 54 -14.96 29.22 27.38
CA PRO A 54 -14.84 27.77 27.60
C PRO A 54 -16.18 27.03 27.72
N ASN A 55 -17.32 27.72 27.65
CA ASN A 55 -18.66 27.13 27.67
C ASN A 55 -19.36 27.09 26.30
N LYS A 56 -18.71 27.44 25.18
CA LYS A 56 -19.30 27.24 23.85
C LYS A 56 -18.79 25.93 23.24
N ILE A 57 -19.65 24.91 23.26
CA ILE A 57 -19.49 23.69 22.47
C ILE A 57 -19.36 24.10 21.01
N PRO A 58 -18.33 23.67 20.27
CA PRO A 58 -18.27 23.91 18.84
C PRO A 58 -19.43 23.17 18.20
N THR A 59 -20.36 23.89 17.57
CA THR A 59 -21.34 23.30 16.66
C THR A 59 -20.61 22.79 15.43
N THR A 60 -20.05 21.58 15.54
CA THR A 60 -19.67 20.79 14.38
C THR A 60 -20.95 20.45 13.63
N GLN A 61 -21.08 20.95 12.39
CA GLN A 61 -22.09 20.45 11.48
C GLN A 61 -22.01 18.91 11.43
N PRO A 62 -23.14 18.21 11.40
CA PRO A 62 -23.14 16.75 11.35
C PRO A 62 -22.38 16.32 10.09
N VAL A 63 -21.28 15.61 10.29
CA VAL A 63 -20.58 14.92 9.20
C VAL A 63 -21.59 13.95 8.61
N HIS A 64 -22.19 14.31 7.48
CA HIS A 64 -23.19 13.51 6.79
C HIS A 64 -22.68 12.07 6.64
N LEU A 65 -23.32 11.14 7.36
CA LEU A 65 -23.09 9.69 7.36
C LEU A 65 -23.27 9.02 5.97
N ILE A 66 -23.65 9.80 4.95
CA ILE A 66 -23.93 9.38 3.57
C ILE A 66 -22.72 8.70 2.91
N ALA A 67 -21.49 9.02 3.33
CA ALA A 67 -20.28 8.43 2.74
C ALA A 67 -20.13 6.91 2.99
N VAL A 68 -20.65 6.37 4.11
CA VAL A 68 -20.55 4.92 4.41
C VAL A 68 -21.55 4.11 3.58
N GLN A 69 -22.69 4.72 3.24
CA GLN A 69 -23.76 4.07 2.49
C GLN A 69 -23.47 4.00 0.98
N ASN A 70 -22.58 4.87 0.48
CA ASN A 70 -22.13 4.89 -0.92
C ASN A 70 -20.88 4.05 -1.19
N LEU A 71 -20.17 3.58 -0.15
CA LEU A 71 -18.95 2.75 -0.28
C LEU A 71 -19.24 1.24 -0.31
N LEU A 72 -20.49 0.84 -0.12
CA LEU A 72 -20.97 -0.53 -0.26
C LEU A 72 -22.21 -0.47 -1.15
N PRO A 73 -22.22 -1.08 -2.35
CA PRO A 73 -23.45 -1.14 -3.14
C PRO A 73 -24.56 -1.78 -2.29
N ASP A 74 -25.77 -1.27 -2.45
CA ASP A 74 -26.95 -1.70 -1.71
C ASP A 74 -27.29 -3.16 -2.06
N ILE A 75 -26.68 -4.12 -1.36
CA ILE A 75 -27.03 -5.55 -1.45
C ILE A 75 -28.29 -5.73 -0.61
N GLN A 76 -29.39 -5.11 -1.03
CA GLN A 76 -30.69 -5.38 -0.44
C GLN A 76 -30.98 -6.87 -0.61
N GLY A 77 -31.22 -7.52 0.53
CA GLY A 77 -31.16 -8.95 0.68
C GLY A 77 -31.93 -9.71 -0.40
N ALA A 78 -31.19 -10.47 -1.21
CA ALA A 78 -31.74 -11.67 -1.81
C ALA A 78 -32.23 -12.55 -0.66
N LYS A 79 -33.54 -12.59 -0.43
CA LYS A 79 -34.18 -13.58 0.43
C LYS A 79 -34.00 -14.94 -0.25
N ILE A 80 -32.86 -15.59 0.02
CA ILE A 80 -32.50 -16.89 -0.53
C ILE A 80 -33.56 -17.89 -0.07
N THR A 81 -34.49 -18.18 -0.97
CA THR A 81 -35.44 -19.28 -0.82
C THR A 81 -34.86 -20.43 -1.66
N LEU A 82 -34.35 -21.47 -1.01
CA LEU A 82 -33.74 -22.63 -1.66
C LEU A 82 -34.77 -23.35 -2.56
N PRO A 83 -34.53 -23.49 -3.89
CA PRO A 83 -35.40 -24.29 -4.75
C PRO A 83 -35.05 -25.79 -4.69
N SER A 84 -36.09 -26.63 -4.79
CA SER A 84 -35.98 -28.09 -4.82
C SER A 84 -35.38 -28.60 -6.15
N LEU A 85 -34.37 -29.46 -6.04
CA LEU A 85 -33.65 -30.06 -7.16
C LEU A 85 -34.52 -31.03 -7.96
N THR A 86 -34.72 -30.73 -9.24
CA THR A 86 -35.08 -31.73 -10.27
C THR A 86 -33.99 -31.79 -11.33
N ARG A 87 -33.56 -33.02 -11.68
CA ARG A 87 -32.53 -33.33 -12.69
C ARG A 87 -33.05 -33.06 -14.11
N PRO A 88 -32.22 -32.49 -15.02
CA PRO A 88 -32.45 -32.59 -16.45
C PRO A 88 -31.55 -33.62 -17.14
N ASN A 89 -32.13 -34.21 -18.19
CA ASN A 89 -31.62 -35.24 -19.09
C ASN A 89 -30.47 -34.78 -20.00
N THR A 90 -29.66 -35.76 -20.36
CA THR A 90 -28.58 -35.77 -21.37
C THR A 90 -29.09 -35.69 -22.81
N ALA A 91 -28.53 -34.79 -23.62
CA ALA A 91 -28.42 -34.98 -25.08
C ALA A 91 -27.35 -34.09 -25.73
N SER A 92 -26.64 -34.67 -26.70
CA SER A 92 -25.72 -34.07 -27.69
C SER A 92 -24.26 -33.84 -27.27
N SER A 93 -23.44 -34.90 -27.37
CA SER A 93 -22.00 -34.94 -27.06
C SER A 93 -21.12 -35.27 -28.29
N GLY A 94 -21.56 -34.90 -29.51
CA GLY A 94 -20.85 -35.28 -30.75
C GLY A 94 -19.87 -34.23 -31.29
N MET A 95 -20.26 -32.96 -31.32
CA MET A 95 -19.48 -31.91 -32.01
C MET A 95 -18.51 -31.12 -31.12
N VAL A 96 -18.60 -31.27 -29.79
CA VAL A 96 -17.73 -30.54 -28.85
C VAL A 96 -16.37 -31.24 -28.69
N GLN A 97 -16.29 -32.56 -28.84
CA GLN A 97 -15.05 -33.30 -28.58
C GLN A 97 -13.95 -33.06 -29.63
N GLU A 98 -14.31 -32.84 -30.89
CA GLU A 98 -13.33 -32.68 -31.98
C GLU A 98 -12.68 -31.28 -31.98
N LYS A 99 -13.43 -30.24 -31.57
CA LYS A 99 -12.90 -28.88 -31.42
C LYS A 99 -11.99 -28.75 -30.20
N THR A 100 -12.28 -29.49 -29.12
CA THR A 100 -11.44 -29.51 -27.91
C THR A 100 -10.12 -30.26 -28.16
N LEU A 101 -10.12 -31.31 -28.99
CA LEU A 101 -8.91 -32.07 -29.33
C LEU A 101 -7.90 -31.25 -30.14
N LEU A 102 -8.37 -30.47 -31.12
CA LEU A 102 -7.49 -29.57 -31.89
C LEU A 102 -6.86 -28.47 -31.02
N GLN A 103 -7.63 -27.92 -30.07
CA GLN A 103 -7.14 -26.90 -29.15
C GLN A 103 -6.05 -27.45 -28.21
N ILE A 104 -6.22 -28.68 -27.71
CA ILE A 104 -5.23 -29.33 -26.83
C ILE A 104 -3.91 -29.59 -27.56
N GLU A 105 -3.96 -29.93 -28.85
CA GLU A 105 -2.75 -30.21 -29.64
C GLU A 105 -1.94 -28.93 -29.93
N ASP A 106 -2.63 -27.83 -30.20
CA ASP A 106 -2.00 -26.50 -30.37
C ASP A 106 -1.43 -25.97 -29.05
N ASP A 107 -2.15 -26.11 -27.94
CA ASP A 107 -1.68 -25.70 -26.60
C ASP A 107 -0.45 -26.52 -26.17
N THR A 108 -0.40 -27.81 -26.52
CA THR A 108 0.76 -28.68 -26.21
C THR A 108 2.02 -28.24 -26.97
N LYS A 109 1.90 -27.90 -28.25
CA LYS A 109 3.02 -27.37 -29.06
C LYS A 109 3.51 -26.02 -28.55
N LEU A 110 2.60 -25.17 -28.08
CA LEU A 110 2.95 -23.87 -27.48
C LEU A 110 3.76 -24.06 -26.19
N ILE A 111 3.35 -25.01 -25.33
CA ILE A 111 4.06 -25.35 -24.08
C ILE A 111 5.45 -25.92 -24.37
N GLU A 112 5.59 -26.81 -25.35
CA GLU A 112 6.90 -27.37 -25.74
C GLU A 112 7.83 -26.31 -26.31
N THR A 113 7.30 -25.38 -27.11
CA THR A 113 8.07 -24.25 -27.65
C THR A 113 8.52 -23.31 -26.52
N GLY A 114 7.65 -23.01 -25.56
CA GLY A 114 8.00 -22.23 -24.37
C GLY A 114 9.12 -22.86 -23.54
N LYS A 115 9.06 -24.18 -23.31
CA LYS A 115 10.13 -24.92 -22.60
C LYS A 115 11.46 -24.89 -23.35
N ALA A 116 11.45 -25.03 -24.67
CA ALA A 116 12.67 -24.96 -25.48
C ALA A 116 13.31 -23.57 -25.45
N ILE A 117 12.50 -22.51 -25.46
CA ILE A 117 12.98 -21.12 -25.31
C ILE A 117 13.58 -20.91 -23.91
N GLU A 118 12.91 -21.38 -22.86
CA GLU A 118 13.41 -21.29 -21.48
C GLU A 118 14.75 -22.01 -21.30
N THR A 119 14.90 -23.22 -21.84
CA THR A 119 16.17 -23.97 -21.81
C THR A 119 17.27 -23.24 -22.58
N SER A 120 16.98 -22.71 -23.77
CA SER A 120 17.96 -21.96 -24.56
C SER A 120 18.42 -20.67 -23.88
N ILE A 121 17.52 -19.98 -23.17
CA ILE A 121 17.87 -18.80 -22.37
C ILE A 121 18.77 -19.19 -21.19
N LYS A 122 18.49 -20.30 -20.50
CA LYS A 122 19.33 -20.80 -19.39
C LYS A 122 20.73 -21.19 -19.87
N GLU A 123 20.84 -21.92 -20.97
CA GLU A 123 22.12 -22.34 -21.55
C GLU A 123 22.94 -21.13 -22.03
N LYS A 124 22.33 -20.20 -22.77
CA LYS A 124 23.01 -18.98 -23.22
C LYS A 124 23.38 -18.05 -22.06
N GLY A 125 22.55 -17.99 -21.02
CA GLY A 125 22.85 -17.25 -19.80
C GLY A 125 24.08 -17.80 -19.10
N GLN A 126 24.20 -19.12 -18.96
CA GLN A 126 25.37 -19.79 -18.39
C GLN A 126 26.63 -19.56 -19.23
N ASP A 127 26.55 -19.69 -20.56
CA ASP A 127 27.66 -19.41 -21.46
C ASP A 127 28.11 -17.94 -21.39
N THR A 128 27.16 -17.00 -21.25
CA THR A 128 27.46 -15.56 -21.13
C THR A 128 28.11 -15.23 -19.78
N VAL A 129 27.64 -15.85 -18.69
CA VAL A 129 28.28 -15.73 -17.36
C VAL A 129 29.69 -16.31 -17.40
N GLN A 130 29.90 -17.45 -18.08
CA GLN A 130 31.20 -18.07 -18.23
C GLN A 130 32.16 -17.23 -19.10
N GLN A 131 31.69 -16.68 -20.22
CA GLN A 131 32.45 -15.77 -21.08
C GLN A 131 32.78 -14.43 -20.39
N LEU A 132 31.85 -13.88 -19.61
CA LEU A 132 32.11 -12.69 -18.78
C LEU A 132 33.15 -12.98 -17.70
N THR A 133 33.20 -14.19 -17.15
CA THR A 133 34.22 -14.62 -16.20
C THR A 133 35.61 -14.76 -16.86
N GLU A 134 35.67 -15.15 -18.13
CA GLU A 134 36.92 -15.31 -18.89
C GLU A 134 37.53 -13.99 -19.41
N HIS A 135 36.76 -12.90 -19.48
CA HIS A 135 37.22 -11.59 -19.98
C HIS A 135 37.52 -10.53 -18.90
N ILE A 136 37.54 -10.92 -17.63
CA ILE A 136 38.05 -10.04 -16.56
C ILE A 136 39.59 -10.04 -16.63
N PRO A 137 40.25 -8.87 -16.84
CA PRO A 137 41.71 -8.81 -16.97
C PRO A 137 42.43 -9.40 -15.75
N GLN A 138 43.32 -10.37 -16.01
CA GLN A 138 44.04 -11.20 -15.02
C GLN A 138 45.07 -10.47 -14.13
N THR A 139 45.04 -9.15 -14.04
CA THR A 139 46.01 -8.35 -13.26
C THR A 139 45.55 -8.05 -11.83
N THR A 140 44.46 -8.67 -11.38
CA THR A 140 43.94 -8.52 -10.02
C THR A 140 43.78 -9.92 -9.43
N GLU A 141 44.21 -10.12 -8.19
CA GLU A 141 44.01 -11.37 -7.45
C GLU A 141 42.61 -11.93 -7.73
N PRO A 142 42.44 -13.25 -7.95
CA PRO A 142 41.14 -13.83 -8.22
C PRO A 142 40.20 -13.45 -7.08
N ARG A 143 39.31 -12.50 -7.37
CA ARG A 143 38.27 -12.05 -6.47
C ARG A 143 37.31 -13.22 -6.36
N ILE A 144 37.52 -14.08 -5.37
CA ILE A 144 36.59 -15.15 -5.04
C ILE A 144 35.28 -14.44 -4.73
N LEU A 145 34.29 -14.58 -5.61
CA LEU A 145 32.94 -14.08 -5.40
C LEU A 145 32.37 -14.91 -4.25
N GLN A 146 32.47 -14.37 -3.04
CA GLN A 146 32.16 -15.08 -1.80
C GLN A 146 30.67 -15.04 -1.48
N ASN A 147 29.87 -14.22 -2.17
CA ASN A 147 28.44 -14.05 -1.89
C ASN A 147 27.58 -14.50 -3.09
N GLN A 148 26.69 -15.46 -2.87
CA GLN A 148 25.71 -15.93 -3.86
C GLN A 148 24.80 -14.79 -4.33
N GLU A 149 24.47 -13.85 -3.45
CA GLU A 149 23.61 -12.71 -3.76
C GLU A 149 24.25 -11.75 -4.79
N GLU A 150 25.57 -11.52 -4.71
CA GLU A 150 26.31 -10.74 -5.72
C GLU A 150 26.24 -11.42 -7.09
N LEU A 151 26.41 -12.75 -7.13
CA LEU A 151 26.29 -13.53 -8.37
C LEU A 151 24.88 -13.47 -8.96
N ASP A 152 23.85 -13.57 -8.13
CA ASP A 152 22.46 -13.50 -8.57
C ASP A 152 22.15 -12.12 -9.17
N PHE A 153 22.62 -11.03 -8.56
CA PHE A 153 22.46 -9.67 -9.10
C PHE A 153 23.24 -9.46 -10.41
N LEU A 154 24.48 -9.96 -10.51
CA LEU A 154 25.25 -9.90 -11.77
C LEU A 154 24.59 -10.70 -12.90
N ALA A 155 23.99 -11.85 -12.59
CA ALA A 155 23.24 -12.63 -13.56
C ALA A 155 22.01 -11.85 -14.08
N LYS A 156 21.24 -11.22 -13.18
CA LYS A 156 20.12 -10.35 -13.55
C LYS A 156 20.58 -9.14 -14.38
N ALA A 157 21.71 -8.52 -14.04
CA ALA A 157 22.29 -7.41 -14.80
C ALA A 157 22.67 -7.84 -16.24
N ALA A 158 23.34 -8.97 -16.39
CA ALA A 158 23.71 -9.51 -17.69
C ALA A 158 22.47 -9.82 -18.54
N GLN A 159 21.45 -10.44 -17.95
CA GLN A 159 20.17 -10.70 -18.61
C GLN A 159 19.55 -9.40 -19.14
N ALA A 160 19.43 -8.36 -18.30
CA ALA A 160 18.89 -7.06 -18.69
C ALA A 160 19.69 -6.40 -19.84
N ARG A 161 21.02 -6.53 -19.87
CA ARG A 161 21.83 -6.03 -21.01
C ARG A 161 21.52 -6.77 -22.30
N THR A 162 21.39 -8.09 -22.26
CA THR A 162 21.11 -8.90 -23.46
C THR A 162 19.75 -8.61 -24.08
N THR A 163 18.79 -8.12 -23.29
CA THR A 163 17.46 -7.69 -23.75
C THR A 163 17.37 -6.20 -24.09
N GLY A 164 18.48 -5.45 -24.00
CA GLY A 164 18.52 -4.01 -24.32
C GLY A 164 17.99 -3.09 -23.22
N HIS A 165 17.84 -3.59 -21.99
CA HIS A 165 17.35 -2.85 -20.84
C HIS A 165 18.51 -2.32 -19.98
N TYR A 166 19.25 -1.36 -20.54
CA TYR A 166 20.49 -0.87 -19.93
C TYR A 166 20.30 -0.22 -18.54
N GLU A 167 19.22 0.52 -18.33
CA GLU A 167 18.93 1.13 -17.01
C GLU A 167 18.77 0.07 -15.91
N GLU A 168 18.05 -1.02 -16.19
CA GLU A 168 17.92 -2.15 -15.25
C GLU A 168 19.25 -2.83 -14.99
N ALA A 169 20.05 -3.02 -16.03
CA ALA A 169 21.36 -3.61 -15.88
C ALA A 169 22.25 -2.79 -14.96
N ASP A 170 22.18 -1.46 -15.04
CA ASP A 170 22.95 -0.56 -14.19
C ASP A 170 22.46 -0.62 -12.73
N LEU A 171 21.14 -0.69 -12.50
CA LEU A 171 20.57 -0.88 -11.16
C LEU A 171 20.96 -2.23 -10.54
N TRP A 172 20.88 -3.32 -11.28
CA TRP A 172 21.33 -4.64 -10.83
C TRP A 172 22.85 -4.67 -10.57
N THR A 173 23.63 -3.94 -11.38
CA THR A 173 25.07 -3.78 -11.15
C THR A 173 25.34 -3.06 -9.83
N LYS A 174 24.60 -1.97 -9.52
CA LYS A 174 24.70 -1.27 -8.22
C LYS A 174 24.34 -2.20 -7.05
N ALA A 175 23.32 -3.05 -7.20
CA ALA A 175 22.94 -4.05 -6.20
C ALA A 175 24.07 -5.06 -5.95
N ALA A 176 24.70 -5.56 -7.02
CA ALA A 176 25.85 -6.46 -6.93
C ALA A 176 27.05 -5.79 -6.24
N GLU A 177 27.40 -4.56 -6.63
CA GLU A 177 28.50 -3.80 -6.03
C GLU A 177 28.27 -3.55 -4.53
N ALA A 178 27.04 -3.20 -4.16
CA ALA A 178 26.65 -3.05 -2.76
C ALA A 178 26.75 -4.37 -1.98
N SER A 179 26.29 -5.49 -2.56
CA SER A 179 26.39 -6.82 -1.94
C SER A 179 27.85 -7.22 -1.70
N ALA A 180 28.72 -6.92 -2.67
CA ALA A 180 30.15 -7.16 -2.57
C ALA A 180 30.84 -6.28 -1.50
N ALA A 181 30.34 -5.06 -1.30
CA ALA A 181 30.81 -4.15 -0.27
C ALA A 181 30.35 -4.61 1.13
N GLU A 182 29.09 -5.00 1.26
CA GLU A 182 28.50 -5.54 2.49
C GLU A 182 29.22 -6.81 2.96
N ALA A 183 29.62 -7.70 2.05
CA ALA A 183 30.36 -8.91 2.37
C ALA A 183 31.73 -8.64 3.06
N LYS A 184 32.27 -7.42 2.94
CA LYS A 184 33.52 -7.01 3.58
C LYS A 184 33.32 -6.40 4.97
N ILE A 185 32.08 -6.09 5.34
CA ILE A 185 31.72 -5.48 6.62
C ILE A 185 31.05 -6.56 7.49
N SER A 186 31.30 -6.56 8.80
CA SER A 186 30.71 -7.55 9.71
C SER A 186 29.20 -7.42 9.88
N GLU A 187 28.63 -6.27 9.48
CA GLU A 187 27.24 -5.91 9.65
C GLU A 187 26.63 -5.58 8.28
N LYS A 188 25.61 -6.35 7.89
CA LYS A 188 24.85 -6.08 6.66
C LYS A 188 24.00 -4.83 6.86
N ASN A 189 24.12 -3.85 5.96
CA ASN A 189 23.36 -2.60 6.02
C ASN A 189 22.20 -2.55 5.01
N GLY A 190 22.00 -3.62 4.21
CA GLY A 190 20.82 -3.80 3.34
C GLY A 190 20.79 -2.90 2.11
N ILE A 191 21.89 -2.23 1.76
CA ILE A 191 22.01 -1.39 0.55
C ILE A 191 21.79 -2.24 -0.71
N ALA A 192 22.35 -3.45 -0.74
CA ALA A 192 22.22 -4.38 -1.86
C ALA A 192 20.76 -4.75 -2.12
N THR A 193 20.03 -5.07 -1.04
CA THR A 193 18.60 -5.39 -1.08
C THR A 193 17.79 -4.22 -1.62
N LEU A 194 18.09 -2.99 -1.23
CA LEU A 194 17.38 -1.79 -1.70
C LEU A 194 17.60 -1.56 -3.20
N TRP A 195 18.84 -1.64 -3.69
CA TRP A 195 19.10 -1.54 -5.14
C TRP A 195 18.44 -2.66 -5.93
N GLY A 196 18.37 -3.88 -5.38
CA GLY A 196 17.63 -4.97 -5.98
C GLY A 196 16.13 -4.65 -6.13
N LYS A 197 15.51 -4.09 -5.08
CA LYS A 197 14.11 -3.63 -5.12
C LYS A 197 13.89 -2.52 -6.15
N VAL A 198 14.79 -1.54 -6.22
CA VAL A 198 14.73 -0.46 -7.23
C VAL A 198 14.73 -1.05 -8.65
N ALA A 199 15.59 -2.04 -8.92
CA ALA A 199 15.64 -2.71 -10.21
C ALA A 199 14.33 -3.48 -10.51
N GLU A 200 13.79 -4.23 -9.54
CA GLU A 200 12.52 -4.95 -9.68
C GLU A 200 11.32 -4.04 -9.93
N ALA A 201 11.24 -2.93 -9.17
CA ALA A 201 10.19 -1.94 -9.34
C ALA A 201 10.28 -1.24 -10.72
N THR A 202 11.49 -1.02 -11.24
CA THR A 202 11.72 -0.47 -12.59
C THR A 202 11.25 -1.42 -13.69
N ILE A 203 11.50 -2.74 -13.54
CA ILE A 203 10.97 -3.77 -14.45
C ILE A 203 9.44 -3.70 -14.48
N LYS A 204 8.80 -3.71 -13.30
CA LYS A 204 7.33 -3.68 -13.18
C LYS A 204 6.72 -2.40 -13.76
N ALA A 205 7.33 -1.24 -13.57
CA ALA A 205 6.91 0.02 -14.18
C ALA A 205 6.93 -0.08 -15.71
N ARG A 206 7.99 -0.66 -16.29
CA ARG A 206 8.08 -0.86 -17.74
C ARG A 206 7.04 -1.84 -18.24
N GLU A 207 6.87 -2.98 -17.58
CA GLU A 207 5.88 -3.98 -17.95
C GLU A 207 4.47 -3.36 -17.98
N ALA A 208 4.11 -2.58 -16.95
CA ALA A 208 2.85 -1.84 -16.91
C ALA A 208 2.70 -0.88 -18.11
N ASN A 209 3.76 -0.15 -18.48
CA ASN A 209 3.74 0.74 -19.64
C ASN A 209 3.67 0.01 -20.99
N SER A 210 4.27 -1.18 -21.13
CA SER A 210 4.28 -1.94 -22.39
C SER A 210 2.93 -2.58 -22.74
N ASN A 211 2.06 -2.79 -21.75
CA ASN A 211 0.74 -3.39 -21.91
C ASN A 211 -0.36 -2.40 -22.38
N GLN A 212 0.01 -1.20 -22.81
CA GLN A 212 -0.91 -0.09 -23.13
C GLN A 212 -1.78 -0.26 -24.40
N ASN A 213 -1.76 -1.41 -25.08
CA ASN A 213 -2.32 -1.50 -26.43
C ASN A 213 -3.83 -1.29 -26.56
N ASP A 214 -4.67 -1.33 -25.52
CA ASP A 214 -6.11 -1.00 -25.65
C ASP A 214 -6.83 -0.48 -24.37
N LYS A 215 -6.16 -0.35 -23.21
CA LYS A 215 -6.78 0.07 -21.92
C LYS A 215 -5.94 1.12 -21.20
N ILE A 216 -5.94 2.33 -21.74
CA ILE A 216 -4.91 3.36 -21.51
C ILE A 216 -4.87 3.92 -20.07
N THR A 217 -5.96 3.98 -19.33
CA THR A 217 -6.01 4.75 -18.06
C THR A 217 -5.45 4.01 -16.85
N ASP A 218 -5.80 2.74 -16.67
CA ASP A 218 -5.50 2.02 -15.42
C ASP A 218 -4.02 1.62 -15.35
N PHE A 219 -3.41 1.24 -16.48
CA PHE A 219 -1.99 0.86 -16.54
C PHE A 219 -1.03 2.03 -16.33
N TRP A 220 -1.43 3.24 -16.71
CA TRP A 220 -0.63 4.44 -16.48
C TRP A 220 -0.52 4.75 -14.98
N ALA A 221 -1.62 4.71 -14.23
CA ALA A 221 -1.61 4.91 -12.78
C ALA A 221 -0.73 3.86 -12.07
N ILE A 222 -0.77 2.60 -12.50
CA ILE A 222 0.11 1.54 -11.98
C ILE A 222 1.59 1.89 -12.24
N ALA A 223 1.92 2.32 -13.46
CA ALA A 223 3.29 2.68 -13.82
C ALA A 223 3.81 3.90 -13.04
N GLU A 224 2.95 4.90 -12.79
CA GLU A 224 3.30 6.07 -11.97
C GLU A 224 3.61 5.69 -10.52
N LEU A 225 2.80 4.82 -9.91
CA LEU A 225 3.04 4.34 -8.55
C LEU A 225 4.36 3.56 -8.45
N TRP A 226 4.65 2.67 -9.41
CA TRP A 226 5.95 1.99 -9.44
C TRP A 226 7.12 2.97 -9.63
N ALA A 227 7.00 3.93 -10.54
CA ALA A 227 8.03 4.95 -10.73
C ALA A 227 8.23 5.81 -9.47
N HIS A 228 7.17 6.06 -8.71
CA HIS A 228 7.27 6.72 -7.41
C HIS A 228 8.00 5.83 -6.38
N ALA A 229 7.63 4.56 -6.26
CA ALA A 229 8.30 3.60 -5.39
C ALA A 229 9.81 3.48 -5.69
N VAL A 230 10.18 3.42 -6.98
CA VAL A 230 11.58 3.41 -7.45
C VAL A 230 12.35 4.61 -6.91
N ARG A 231 11.82 5.83 -7.09
CA ARG A 231 12.48 7.07 -6.63
C ARG A 231 12.69 7.06 -5.11
N ILE A 232 11.69 6.64 -4.35
CA ILE A 232 11.78 6.60 -2.89
C ILE A 232 12.77 5.52 -2.43
N ALA A 233 12.79 4.34 -3.06
CA ALA A 233 13.74 3.28 -2.75
C ALA A 233 15.20 3.67 -3.10
N GLN A 234 15.41 4.46 -4.15
CA GLN A 234 16.72 5.05 -4.47
C GLN A 234 17.20 5.97 -3.34
N HIS A 235 16.35 6.88 -2.85
CA HIS A 235 16.69 7.72 -1.71
C HIS A 235 16.99 6.89 -0.45
N ALA A 236 16.25 5.81 -0.20
CA ALA A 236 16.53 4.91 0.92
C ALA A 236 17.94 4.31 0.83
N ALA A 237 18.34 3.83 -0.36
CA ALA A 237 19.67 3.28 -0.59
C ALA A 237 20.77 4.34 -0.41
N GLU A 238 20.54 5.56 -0.90
CA GLU A 238 21.45 6.70 -0.72
C GLU A 238 21.62 7.06 0.75
N TYR A 239 20.55 7.08 1.55
CA TYR A 239 20.63 7.32 2.99
C TYR A 239 21.44 6.22 3.70
N ARG A 240 21.24 4.94 3.37
CA ARG A 240 22.08 3.86 3.93
C ARG A 240 23.56 4.02 3.58
N ILE A 241 23.88 4.47 2.35
CA ILE A 241 25.26 4.79 1.96
C ILE A 241 25.81 5.94 2.81
N GLN A 242 25.02 6.98 3.06
CA GLN A 242 25.43 8.11 3.90
C GLN A 242 25.61 7.70 5.37
N ALA A 243 24.74 6.84 5.90
CA ALA A 243 24.87 6.27 7.23
C ALA A 243 26.18 5.49 7.38
N ALA A 244 26.47 4.58 6.44
CA ALA A 244 27.72 3.82 6.43
C ALA A 244 28.96 4.72 6.39
N LYS A 245 28.93 5.80 5.59
CA LYS A 245 30.03 6.80 5.55
C LYS A 245 30.18 7.54 6.88
N ALA A 246 29.08 7.95 7.51
CA ALA A 246 29.09 8.61 8.80
C ALA A 246 29.67 7.69 9.89
N LYS A 247 29.24 6.43 9.93
CA LYS A 247 29.77 5.39 10.83
C LYS A 247 31.28 5.20 10.66
N LEU A 248 31.76 5.08 9.42
CA LEU A 248 33.20 4.95 9.12
C LEU A 248 34.02 6.18 9.55
N SER A 249 33.40 7.36 9.59
CA SER A 249 34.04 8.59 10.09
C SER A 249 33.96 8.75 11.61
N GLY A 250 33.32 7.83 12.34
CA GLY A 250 33.08 7.92 13.78
C GLY A 250 31.98 8.91 14.18
N ASN A 251 31.13 9.31 13.24
CA ASN A 251 30.00 10.21 13.48
C ASN A 251 28.71 9.42 13.69
N GLU A 252 28.57 8.84 14.88
CA GLU A 252 27.43 7.99 15.24
C GLU A 252 26.09 8.73 15.14
N THR A 253 26.02 10.01 15.53
CA THR A 253 24.78 10.81 15.46
C THR A 253 24.27 10.95 14.03
N ASN A 254 25.15 11.22 13.06
CA ASN A 254 24.74 11.29 11.66
C ASN A 254 24.44 9.89 11.09
N SER A 255 25.16 8.85 11.53
CA SER A 255 24.86 7.47 11.15
C SER A 255 23.42 7.11 11.53
N ASP A 256 23.06 7.30 12.79
CA ASP A 256 21.72 7.01 13.30
C ASP A 256 20.65 7.83 12.57
N CYS A 257 20.93 9.11 12.29
CA CYS A 257 20.01 9.96 11.56
C CYS A 257 19.74 9.44 10.14
N PHE A 258 20.80 9.11 9.39
CA PHE A 258 20.67 8.58 8.03
C PHE A 258 20.06 7.18 7.99
N ASP A 259 20.37 6.31 8.96
CA ASP A 259 19.75 4.99 9.05
C ASP A 259 18.24 5.08 9.29
N ASN A 260 17.81 5.97 10.19
CA ASN A 260 16.38 6.22 10.41
C ASN A 260 15.69 6.79 9.15
N ALA A 261 16.35 7.70 8.43
CA ALA A 261 15.83 8.25 7.17
C ALA A 261 15.70 7.15 6.09
N ALA A 262 16.67 6.23 6.02
CA ALA A 262 16.62 5.09 5.13
C ALA A 262 15.49 4.12 5.46
N ASP A 263 15.28 3.78 6.74
CA ASP A 263 14.18 2.91 7.18
C ASP A 263 12.82 3.52 6.83
N PHE A 264 12.70 4.82 7.06
CA PHE A 264 11.50 5.57 6.73
C PHE A 264 11.20 5.58 5.22
N ALA A 265 12.20 5.89 4.39
CA ALA A 265 12.07 5.84 2.94
C ALA A 265 11.78 4.41 2.43
N SER A 266 12.41 3.39 3.02
CA SER A 266 12.18 1.98 2.66
C SER A 266 10.73 1.57 2.90
N LEU A 267 10.16 1.96 4.04
CA LEU A 267 8.76 1.69 4.38
C LEU A 267 7.79 2.39 3.42
N ARG A 268 8.09 3.64 3.03
CA ARG A 268 7.30 4.39 2.05
C ARG A 268 7.31 3.73 0.67
N ALA A 269 8.50 3.34 0.19
CA ALA A 269 8.63 2.62 -1.07
C ALA A 269 7.77 1.34 -1.03
N GLN A 270 7.87 0.54 0.04
CA GLN A 270 7.05 -0.67 0.19
C GLN A 270 5.54 -0.39 0.10
N LEU A 271 5.04 0.66 0.74
CA LEU A 271 3.61 1.01 0.67
C LEU A 271 3.16 1.37 -0.75
N LEU A 272 4.00 2.06 -1.52
CA LEU A 272 3.72 2.38 -2.92
C LEU A 272 3.79 1.12 -3.82
N GLU A 273 4.69 0.18 -3.54
CA GLU A 273 4.71 -1.12 -4.22
C GLU A 273 3.42 -1.92 -3.95
N GLU A 274 2.96 -1.94 -2.68
CA GLU A 274 1.70 -2.57 -2.28
C GLU A 274 0.49 -1.90 -2.96
N ALA A 275 0.47 -0.56 -3.04
CA ALA A 275 -0.57 0.19 -3.76
C ALA A 275 -0.59 -0.15 -5.26
N SER A 276 0.60 -0.24 -5.88
CA SER A 276 0.75 -0.59 -7.29
C SER A 276 0.25 -2.01 -7.58
N GLU A 277 0.55 -2.97 -6.71
CA GLU A 277 0.07 -4.34 -6.85
C GLU A 277 -1.46 -4.41 -6.65
N ALA A 278 -2.01 -3.66 -5.68
CA ALA A 278 -3.46 -3.56 -5.52
C ALA A 278 -4.14 -3.01 -6.79
N MET A 279 -3.61 -1.95 -7.42
CA MET A 279 -4.13 -1.44 -8.69
C MET A 279 -4.03 -2.46 -9.83
N LYS A 280 -2.97 -3.26 -9.88
CA LYS A 280 -2.83 -4.36 -10.85
C LYS A 280 -3.90 -5.44 -10.63
N GLN A 281 -4.16 -5.82 -9.37
CA GLN A 281 -5.24 -6.75 -9.04
C GLN A 281 -6.62 -6.17 -9.42
N ALA A 282 -6.83 -4.86 -9.22
CA ALA A 282 -8.06 -4.20 -9.67
C ALA A 282 -8.25 -4.31 -11.18
N ALA A 283 -7.20 -4.02 -11.96
CA ALA A 283 -7.24 -4.17 -13.41
C ALA A 283 -7.62 -5.60 -13.81
N GLN A 284 -6.96 -6.61 -13.24
CA GLN A 284 -7.26 -8.03 -13.49
C GLN A 284 -8.72 -8.40 -13.15
N ALA A 285 -9.23 -7.92 -12.01
CA ALA A 285 -10.61 -8.14 -11.61
C ALA A 285 -11.61 -7.50 -12.60
N LYS A 286 -11.32 -6.29 -13.12
CA LYS A 286 -12.13 -5.68 -14.19
C LYS A 286 -12.12 -6.53 -15.47
N GLU A 287 -10.97 -7.06 -15.88
CA GLU A 287 -10.89 -7.93 -17.06
C GLU A 287 -11.72 -9.21 -16.91
N ALA A 288 -11.81 -9.71 -15.67
CA ALA A 288 -12.64 -10.86 -15.32
C ALA A 288 -14.13 -10.51 -15.10
N ASN A 289 -14.54 -9.24 -15.31
CA ASN A 289 -15.88 -8.71 -15.01
C ASN A 289 -16.29 -8.90 -13.54
N GLN A 290 -15.34 -8.73 -12.61
CA GLN A 290 -15.54 -8.79 -11.17
C GLN A 290 -15.50 -7.37 -10.57
N GLU A 291 -16.49 -6.55 -10.91
CA GLU A 291 -16.52 -5.11 -10.59
C GLU A 291 -16.38 -4.81 -9.09
N GLU A 292 -17.11 -5.53 -8.23
CA GLU A 292 -17.01 -5.38 -6.76
C GLU A 292 -15.60 -5.67 -6.20
N GLU A 293 -14.91 -6.66 -6.78
CA GLU A 293 -13.53 -6.98 -6.39
C GLU A 293 -12.57 -5.89 -6.87
N ALA A 294 -12.76 -5.38 -8.09
CA ALA A 294 -11.95 -4.29 -8.63
C ALA A 294 -12.06 -3.01 -7.78
N ASP A 295 -13.27 -2.64 -7.36
CA ASP A 295 -13.50 -1.45 -6.54
C ASP A 295 -12.79 -1.56 -5.18
N LEU A 296 -12.83 -2.72 -4.54
CA LEU A 296 -12.12 -2.94 -3.28
C LEU A 296 -10.60 -2.86 -3.44
N TRP A 297 -10.05 -3.38 -4.53
CA TRP A 297 -8.63 -3.26 -4.83
C TRP A 297 -8.21 -1.79 -5.08
N ILE A 298 -9.05 -1.00 -5.77
CA ILE A 298 -8.82 0.44 -5.95
C ILE A 298 -8.83 1.17 -4.61
N ILE A 299 -9.82 0.90 -3.75
CA ILE A 299 -9.88 1.52 -2.41
C ILE A 299 -8.66 1.11 -1.58
N LEU A 300 -8.24 -0.16 -1.64
CA LEU A 300 -7.04 -0.61 -0.94
C LEU A 300 -5.79 0.13 -1.40
N ALA A 301 -5.60 0.31 -2.71
CA ALA A 301 -4.48 1.07 -3.25
C ALA A 301 -4.45 2.51 -2.73
N GLN A 302 -5.59 3.20 -2.80
CA GLN A 302 -5.74 4.58 -2.28
C GLN A 302 -5.38 4.66 -0.78
N ARG A 303 -5.76 3.66 0.02
CA ARG A 303 -5.43 3.64 1.46
C ARG A 303 -3.95 3.41 1.70
N LYS A 304 -3.27 2.61 0.88
CA LYS A 304 -1.81 2.42 0.97
C LYS A 304 -1.06 3.73 0.65
N GLU A 305 -1.53 4.49 -0.33
CA GLU A 305 -1.03 5.85 -0.62
C GLU A 305 -1.28 6.80 0.55
N GLU A 306 -2.49 6.84 1.12
CA GLU A 306 -2.78 7.68 2.30
C GLU A 306 -1.89 7.33 3.52
N ILE A 307 -1.61 6.04 3.77
CA ILE A 307 -0.69 5.62 4.85
C ILE A 307 0.71 6.18 4.59
N GLU A 308 1.16 6.15 3.35
CA GLU A 308 2.46 6.68 2.94
C GLU A 308 2.55 8.20 3.19
N GLU A 309 1.51 8.94 2.82
CA GLU A 309 1.43 10.39 3.04
C GLU A 309 1.44 10.73 4.53
N TYR A 310 0.60 10.08 5.34
CA TYR A 310 0.55 10.32 6.78
C TYR A 310 1.86 9.97 7.48
N LYS A 311 2.50 8.87 7.09
CA LYS A 311 3.83 8.53 7.63
C LYS A 311 4.84 9.62 7.27
N THR A 312 4.77 10.15 6.05
CA THR A 312 5.67 11.22 5.56
C THR A 312 5.51 12.48 6.38
N GLU A 313 4.28 12.92 6.61
CA GLU A 313 4.00 14.09 7.43
C GLU A 313 4.37 13.86 8.90
N ALA A 314 4.16 12.66 9.44
CA ALA A 314 4.63 12.29 10.78
C ALA A 314 6.15 12.43 10.91
N ALA A 315 6.92 11.90 9.95
CA ALA A 315 8.38 11.99 9.96
C ALA A 315 8.85 13.45 9.90
N LYS A 316 8.26 14.28 9.03
CA LYS A 316 8.56 15.71 8.95
C LYS A 316 8.26 16.43 10.27
N ALA A 317 7.11 16.18 10.86
CA ALA A 317 6.72 16.75 12.15
C ALA A 317 7.70 16.34 13.25
N LYS A 318 8.13 15.07 13.29
CA LYS A 318 9.12 14.58 14.26
C LYS A 318 10.46 15.29 14.12
N LEU A 319 10.96 15.45 12.89
CA LEU A 319 12.22 16.14 12.60
C LEU A 319 12.18 17.62 13.00
N SER A 320 11.03 18.28 12.85
CA SER A 320 10.84 19.67 13.29
C SER A 320 10.68 19.85 14.81
N GLY A 321 10.61 18.75 15.57
CA GLY A 321 10.31 18.78 17.01
C GLY A 321 8.85 19.07 17.35
N ASN A 322 7.95 19.02 16.36
CA ASN A 322 6.52 19.23 16.53
C ASN A 322 5.83 17.91 16.95
N GLU A 323 5.88 17.64 18.24
CA GLU A 323 5.36 16.39 18.82
C GLU A 323 3.83 16.27 18.68
N THR A 324 3.09 17.39 18.65
CA THR A 324 1.64 17.39 18.46
C THR A 324 1.26 16.87 17.07
N ASP A 325 1.87 17.42 16.02
CA ASP A 325 1.60 17.01 14.64
C ASP A 325 2.11 15.59 14.38
N TYR A 326 3.27 15.21 14.94
CA TYR A 326 3.78 13.85 14.86
C TYR A 326 2.75 12.84 15.40
N ASN A 327 2.22 13.08 16.59
CA ASN A 327 1.22 12.19 17.20
C ASN A 327 -0.08 12.17 16.38
N SER A 328 -0.51 13.31 15.84
CA SER A 328 -1.68 13.40 14.96
C SER A 328 -1.52 12.54 13.70
N PHE A 329 -0.45 12.77 12.93
CA PHE A 329 -0.19 12.05 11.68
C PHE A 329 0.11 10.56 11.91
N SER A 330 0.83 10.21 12.98
CA SER A 330 1.08 8.81 13.36
C SER A 330 -0.23 8.07 13.67
N ASN A 331 -1.15 8.71 14.40
CA ASN A 331 -2.47 8.13 14.66
C ASN A 331 -3.29 7.96 13.38
N ALA A 332 -3.23 8.93 12.45
CA ALA A 332 -3.89 8.84 11.15
C ALA A 332 -3.32 7.69 10.30
N ALA A 333 -1.99 7.55 10.25
CA ALA A 333 -1.31 6.43 9.57
C ALA A 333 -1.71 5.08 10.15
N ASN A 334 -1.80 4.96 11.48
CA ASN A 334 -2.24 3.72 12.14
C ASN A 334 -3.69 3.39 11.79
N ALA A 335 -4.57 4.40 11.76
CA ALA A 335 -5.96 4.21 11.34
C ALA A 335 -6.07 3.67 9.92
N ALA A 336 -5.37 4.31 8.98
CA ALA A 336 -5.37 3.94 7.59
C ALA A 336 -4.75 2.55 7.38
N SER A 337 -3.73 2.18 8.18
CA SER A 337 -3.14 0.84 8.17
C SER A 337 -4.15 -0.23 8.59
N SER A 338 -4.84 -0.04 9.72
CA SER A 338 -5.88 -0.99 10.16
C SER A 338 -7.03 -1.11 9.15
N HIS A 339 -7.36 -0.04 8.43
CA HIS A 339 -8.34 -0.09 7.34
C HIS A 339 -7.85 -0.93 6.16
N ALA A 340 -6.62 -0.68 5.72
CA ALA A 340 -6.00 -1.41 4.62
C ALA A 340 -5.94 -2.92 4.92
N ASP A 341 -5.57 -3.31 6.15
CA ASP A 341 -5.54 -4.71 6.57
C ASP A 341 -6.94 -5.36 6.49
N GLY A 342 -7.98 -4.63 6.92
CA GLY A 342 -9.36 -5.10 6.83
C GLY A 342 -9.87 -5.23 5.39
N LEU A 343 -9.48 -4.32 4.50
CA LEU A 343 -9.78 -4.39 3.07
C LEU A 343 -9.03 -5.54 2.38
N GLU A 344 -7.76 -5.76 2.73
CA GLU A 344 -6.98 -6.90 2.22
C GLU A 344 -7.66 -8.23 2.60
N ALA A 345 -8.08 -8.37 3.87
CA ALA A 345 -8.86 -9.53 4.30
C ALA A 345 -10.20 -9.68 3.55
N ALA A 346 -10.86 -8.57 3.20
CA ALA A 346 -12.09 -8.59 2.40
C ALA A 346 -11.83 -9.05 0.95
N THR A 347 -10.78 -8.56 0.31
CA THR A 347 -10.39 -8.99 -1.05
C THR A 347 -10.01 -10.46 -1.11
N GLU A 348 -9.30 -10.99 -0.09
CA GLU A 348 -8.99 -12.42 0.00
C GLU A 348 -10.26 -13.28 0.15
N ALA A 349 -11.26 -12.79 0.89
CA ALA A 349 -12.55 -13.47 0.98
C ALA A 349 -13.29 -13.46 -0.37
N LEU A 350 -13.23 -12.37 -1.16
CA LEU A 350 -13.79 -12.34 -2.51
C LEU A 350 -13.09 -13.31 -3.47
N LYS A 351 -11.76 -13.42 -3.40
CA LYS A 351 -10.99 -14.42 -4.16
C LYS A 351 -11.49 -15.84 -3.89
N LYS A 352 -11.76 -16.15 -2.62
CA LYS A 352 -12.33 -17.46 -2.23
C LYS A 352 -13.79 -17.63 -2.69
N ALA A 353 -14.60 -16.57 -2.65
CA ALA A 353 -15.95 -16.60 -3.22
C ALA A 353 -15.91 -16.94 -4.73
N ALA A 354 -15.01 -16.30 -5.48
CA ALA A 354 -14.82 -16.56 -6.90
C ALA A 354 -14.35 -18.01 -7.18
N GLN A 355 -13.47 -18.56 -6.34
CA GLN A 355 -13.06 -19.96 -6.42
C GLN A 355 -14.23 -20.92 -6.15
N ALA A 356 -15.01 -20.68 -5.09
CA ALA A 356 -16.20 -21.46 -4.77
C ALA A 356 -17.24 -21.42 -5.91
N LYS A 357 -17.44 -20.25 -6.53
CA LYS A 357 -18.27 -20.06 -7.71
C LYS A 357 -17.80 -20.93 -8.88
N LYS A 358 -16.50 -20.90 -9.22
CA LYS A 358 -15.90 -21.74 -10.26
C LYS A 358 -16.09 -23.23 -9.98
N ALA A 359 -16.07 -23.63 -8.71
CA ALA A 359 -16.33 -24.99 -8.26
C ALA A 359 -17.84 -25.35 -8.14
N ASN A 360 -18.75 -24.45 -8.53
CA ASN A 360 -20.21 -24.59 -8.37
C ASN A 360 -20.68 -24.81 -6.92
N LYS A 361 -19.92 -24.33 -5.94
CA LYS A 361 -20.24 -24.42 -4.51
C LYS A 361 -20.99 -23.17 -4.02
N ARG A 362 -22.23 -23.00 -4.49
CA ARG A 362 -23.04 -21.77 -4.29
C ARG A 362 -23.15 -21.30 -2.83
N GLU A 363 -23.33 -22.23 -1.91
CA GLU A 363 -23.46 -21.88 -0.49
C GLU A 363 -22.13 -21.45 0.12
N GLU A 364 -21.00 -22.02 -0.32
CA GLU A 364 -19.66 -21.59 0.12
C GLU A 364 -19.31 -20.21 -0.45
N GLU A 365 -19.66 -19.97 -1.72
CA GLU A 365 -19.58 -18.64 -2.35
C GLU A 365 -20.33 -17.59 -1.51
N ALA A 366 -21.59 -17.86 -1.13
CA ALA A 366 -22.39 -16.94 -0.32
C ALA A 366 -21.76 -16.63 1.05
N LEU A 367 -21.16 -17.62 1.71
CA LEU A 367 -20.47 -17.41 2.99
C LEU A 367 -19.22 -16.54 2.83
N TRP A 368 -18.41 -16.77 1.79
CA TRP A 368 -17.22 -15.96 1.52
C TRP A 368 -17.57 -14.52 1.13
N LEU A 369 -18.62 -14.30 0.33
CA LEU A 369 -19.15 -12.96 0.06
C LEU A 369 -19.57 -12.25 1.36
N LYS A 370 -20.23 -12.97 2.27
CA LYS A 370 -20.63 -12.41 3.57
C LYS A 370 -19.40 -12.07 4.44
N ILE A 371 -18.36 -12.90 4.45
CA ILE A 371 -17.08 -12.58 5.13
C ILE A 371 -16.48 -11.29 4.58
N ALA A 372 -16.41 -11.15 3.25
CA ALA A 372 -15.87 -9.95 2.61
C ALA A 372 -16.63 -8.68 3.03
N GLN A 373 -17.96 -8.73 3.01
CA GLN A 373 -18.83 -7.64 3.46
C GLN A 373 -18.56 -7.27 4.93
N GLN A 374 -18.46 -8.25 5.83
CA GLN A 374 -18.22 -7.97 7.25
C GLN A 374 -16.83 -7.40 7.51
N LYS A 375 -15.80 -7.90 6.83
CA LYS A 375 -14.44 -7.33 6.93
C LYS A 375 -14.40 -5.89 6.40
N GLY A 376 -15.06 -5.60 5.27
CA GLY A 376 -15.18 -4.22 4.75
C GLY A 376 -15.89 -3.26 5.70
N LYS A 377 -16.99 -3.70 6.33
CA LYS A 377 -17.70 -2.92 7.36
C LYS A 377 -16.82 -2.69 8.59
N ALA A 378 -16.18 -3.73 9.12
CA ALA A 378 -15.28 -3.63 10.27
C ALA A 378 -14.17 -2.60 10.01
N ALA A 379 -13.51 -2.71 8.86
CA ALA A 379 -12.46 -1.80 8.43
C ALA A 379 -12.97 -0.34 8.41
N THR A 380 -14.15 -0.10 7.82
CA THR A 380 -14.75 1.24 7.74
C THR A 380 -15.01 1.84 9.13
N TYR A 381 -15.60 1.05 10.04
CA TYR A 381 -15.87 1.50 11.40
C TYR A 381 -14.59 1.73 12.21
N LYS A 382 -13.51 0.98 11.95
CA LYS A 382 -12.22 1.24 12.59
C LYS A 382 -11.65 2.61 12.23
N ILE A 383 -11.78 3.04 10.98
CA ILE A 383 -11.41 4.41 10.58
C ILE A 383 -12.24 5.44 11.34
N LEU A 384 -13.55 5.24 11.38
CA LEU A 384 -14.46 6.17 12.05
C LEU A 384 -14.12 6.30 13.55
N ALA A 385 -13.78 5.18 14.19
CA ALA A 385 -13.29 5.17 15.57
C ALA A 385 -12.04 6.05 15.71
N VAL A 386 -11.00 5.84 14.90
CA VAL A 386 -9.77 6.65 15.04
C VAL A 386 -10.02 8.13 14.74
N LYS A 387 -10.85 8.46 13.75
CA LYS A 387 -11.28 9.84 13.49
C LYS A 387 -11.96 10.46 14.71
N ALA A 388 -12.92 9.75 15.30
CA ALA A 388 -13.58 10.19 16.53
C ALA A 388 -12.59 10.41 17.68
N LYS A 389 -11.66 9.46 17.89
CA LYS A 389 -10.59 9.57 18.90
C LYS A 389 -9.70 10.80 18.69
N SER A 390 -9.32 11.08 17.44
CA SER A 390 -8.48 12.23 17.08
C SER A 390 -9.19 13.58 17.32
N SER A 391 -10.52 13.62 17.17
CA SER A 391 -11.34 14.79 17.47
C SER A 391 -11.70 14.95 18.97
N GLY A 392 -11.25 14.04 19.83
CA GLY A 392 -11.64 14.01 21.25
C GLY A 392 -13.08 13.54 21.51
N ASN A 393 -13.79 13.07 20.49
CA ASN A 393 -15.15 12.54 20.63
C ASN A 393 -15.10 11.09 21.13
N LYS A 394 -15.04 10.94 22.46
CA LYS A 394 -14.93 9.64 23.13
C LYS A 394 -16.16 8.74 22.89
N ILE A 395 -17.36 9.31 22.90
CA ILE A 395 -18.62 8.55 22.73
C ILE A 395 -18.63 7.88 21.35
N ASN A 396 -18.32 8.64 20.29
CA ASN A 396 -18.24 8.09 18.94
C ASN A 396 -17.11 7.06 18.81
N PHE A 397 -15.96 7.29 19.44
CA PHE A 397 -14.85 6.34 19.40
C PHE A 397 -15.27 4.98 19.95
N ASP A 398 -15.80 4.94 21.16
CA ASP A 398 -16.22 3.69 21.81
C ASP A 398 -17.30 2.98 20.96
N CYS A 399 -18.26 3.75 20.43
CA CYS A 399 -19.32 3.21 19.59
C CYS A 399 -18.80 2.59 18.28
N PHE A 400 -17.97 3.32 17.54
CA PHE A 400 -17.39 2.84 16.28
C PHE A 400 -16.41 1.67 16.49
N ASP A 401 -15.62 1.68 17.56
CA ASP A 401 -14.72 0.58 17.87
C ASP A 401 -15.51 -0.70 18.20
N ASN A 402 -16.59 -0.57 18.98
CA ASN A 402 -17.49 -1.69 19.27
C ASN A 402 -18.18 -2.24 18.01
N MET A 403 -18.63 -1.39 17.10
CA MET A 403 -19.17 -1.83 15.80
C MET A 403 -18.12 -2.59 14.98
N SER A 404 -16.90 -2.05 14.89
CA SER A 404 -15.78 -2.71 14.20
C SER A 404 -15.52 -4.10 14.76
N ASN A 405 -15.40 -4.21 16.09
CA ASN A 405 -15.13 -5.47 16.79
C ASN A 405 -16.27 -6.49 16.60
N ALA A 406 -17.52 -6.02 16.58
CA ALA A 406 -18.68 -6.86 16.35
C ALA A 406 -18.70 -7.44 14.92
N PHE A 407 -18.46 -6.62 13.90
CA PHE A 407 -18.37 -7.11 12.52
C PHE A 407 -17.17 -8.05 12.30
N GLU A 408 -16.04 -7.78 12.95
CA GLU A 408 -14.90 -8.69 12.92
C GLU A 408 -15.25 -10.05 13.54
N ALA A 409 -15.89 -10.07 14.71
CA ALA A 409 -16.36 -11.29 15.34
C ALA A 409 -17.38 -12.05 14.47
N ALA A 410 -18.28 -11.34 13.78
CA ALA A 410 -19.22 -11.94 12.83
C ALA A 410 -18.47 -12.63 11.67
N SER A 411 -17.48 -11.95 11.09
CA SER A 411 -16.66 -12.50 10.00
C SER A 411 -15.91 -13.78 10.40
N GLU A 412 -15.35 -13.83 11.62
CA GLU A 412 -14.64 -15.02 12.11
C GLU A 412 -15.59 -16.18 12.40
N ALA A 413 -16.81 -15.89 12.89
CA ALA A 413 -17.84 -16.92 13.05
C ALA A 413 -18.25 -17.50 11.69
N ILE A 414 -18.47 -16.68 10.66
CA ILE A 414 -18.78 -17.17 9.30
C ILE A 414 -17.63 -18.01 8.74
N LYS A 415 -16.38 -17.60 8.96
CA LYS A 415 -15.19 -18.37 8.55
C LYS A 415 -15.14 -19.75 9.23
N LYS A 416 -15.49 -19.84 10.52
CA LYS A 416 -15.63 -21.12 11.21
C LYS A 416 -16.79 -21.95 10.63
N ALA A 417 -17.89 -21.32 10.23
CA ALA A 417 -18.97 -22.01 9.54
C ALA A 417 -18.52 -22.63 8.20
N VAL A 418 -17.68 -21.93 7.43
CA VAL A 418 -17.07 -22.50 6.20
C VAL A 418 -16.22 -23.73 6.53
N GLN A 419 -15.36 -23.65 7.54
CA GLN A 419 -14.50 -24.78 7.95
C GLN A 419 -15.32 -25.99 8.46
N ALA A 420 -16.34 -25.74 9.29
CA ALA A 420 -17.25 -26.77 9.78
C ALA A 420 -17.97 -27.47 8.62
N LYS A 421 -18.37 -26.69 7.61
CA LYS A 421 -19.01 -27.22 6.41
C LYS A 421 -18.07 -28.12 5.60
N GLU A 422 -16.82 -27.71 5.40
CA GLU A 422 -15.80 -28.55 4.75
C GLU A 422 -15.59 -29.87 5.50
N ALA A 423 -15.78 -29.86 6.83
CA ALA A 423 -15.73 -31.04 7.69
C ALA A 423 -17.05 -31.83 7.77
N ASN A 424 -18.09 -31.44 7.03
CA ASN A 424 -19.45 -32.02 7.08
C ASN A 424 -20.11 -31.96 8.48
N GLN A 425 -19.87 -30.88 9.23
CA GLN A 425 -20.40 -30.65 10.57
C GLN A 425 -21.58 -29.66 10.55
N GLU A 426 -22.74 -30.09 10.02
CA GLU A 426 -23.91 -29.22 9.78
C GLU A 426 -24.45 -28.50 11.03
N GLU A 427 -24.40 -29.14 12.20
CA GLU A 427 -24.84 -28.53 13.46
C GLU A 427 -23.93 -27.34 13.85
N GLU A 428 -22.62 -27.50 13.67
CA GLU A 428 -21.64 -26.45 13.97
C GLU A 428 -21.79 -25.28 12.99
N VAL A 429 -22.08 -25.54 11.71
CA VAL A 429 -22.41 -24.49 10.72
C VAL A 429 -23.57 -23.63 11.23
N ALA A 430 -24.67 -24.26 11.67
CA ALA A 430 -25.84 -23.54 12.18
C ALA A 430 -25.53 -22.70 13.43
N ILE A 431 -24.72 -23.23 14.36
CA ILE A 431 -24.28 -22.52 15.56
C ILE A 431 -23.45 -21.28 15.18
N GLN A 432 -22.45 -21.45 14.33
CA GLN A 432 -21.56 -20.36 13.93
C GLN A 432 -22.30 -19.26 13.14
N LEU A 433 -23.24 -19.63 12.27
CA LEU A 433 -24.07 -18.65 11.56
C LEU A 433 -24.99 -17.86 12.51
N LYS A 434 -25.53 -18.51 13.54
CA LYS A 434 -26.30 -17.82 14.58
C LYS A 434 -25.44 -16.84 15.38
N ILE A 435 -24.20 -17.22 15.73
CA ILE A 435 -23.25 -16.33 16.39
C ILE A 435 -22.94 -15.12 15.49
N ALA A 436 -22.70 -15.34 14.20
CA ALA A 436 -22.45 -14.27 13.25
C ALA A 436 -23.62 -13.28 13.18
N GLN A 437 -24.85 -13.79 13.07
CA GLN A 437 -26.06 -12.96 13.06
C GLN A 437 -26.20 -12.13 14.35
N GLN A 438 -25.99 -12.75 15.52
CA GLN A 438 -26.05 -12.02 16.80
C GLN A 438 -25.03 -10.89 16.88
N LYS A 439 -23.84 -11.09 16.30
CA LYS A 439 -22.80 -10.06 16.24
C LYS A 439 -23.14 -8.94 15.25
N GLU A 440 -23.80 -9.26 14.16
CA GLU A 440 -24.35 -8.24 13.24
C GLU A 440 -25.43 -7.39 13.93
N GLU A 441 -26.38 -8.03 14.62
CA GLU A 441 -27.42 -7.35 15.40
C GLU A 441 -26.82 -6.48 16.53
N GLU A 442 -25.73 -6.92 17.16
CA GLU A 442 -24.99 -6.13 18.15
C GLU A 442 -24.40 -4.85 17.54
N ALA A 443 -23.80 -4.96 16.34
CA ALA A 443 -23.24 -3.80 15.62
C ALA A 443 -24.34 -2.80 15.21
N GLU A 444 -25.48 -3.30 14.72
CA GLU A 444 -26.64 -2.47 14.37
C GLU A 444 -27.23 -1.76 15.58
N LYS A 445 -27.24 -2.40 16.75
CA LYS A 445 -27.66 -1.78 18.00
C LYS A 445 -26.76 -0.59 18.36
N TYR A 446 -25.43 -0.74 18.30
CA TYR A 446 -24.53 0.39 18.53
C TYR A 446 -24.79 1.53 17.52
N HIS A 447 -25.05 1.19 16.26
CA HIS A 447 -25.37 2.19 15.24
C HIS A 447 -26.66 2.95 15.55
N ALA A 448 -27.70 2.25 16.01
CA ALA A 448 -28.95 2.88 16.43
C ALA A 448 -28.78 3.76 17.67
N GLU A 449 -27.96 3.34 18.65
CA GLU A 449 -27.63 4.14 19.84
C GLU A 449 -26.89 5.44 19.45
N LEU A 450 -25.96 5.36 18.50
CA LEU A 450 -25.25 6.53 17.97
C LEU A 450 -26.21 7.52 17.29
N ASN A 451 -27.09 7.03 16.42
CA ASN A 451 -28.07 7.88 15.73
C ASN A 451 -29.04 8.54 16.71
N LYS A 452 -29.47 7.80 17.75
CA LYS A 452 -30.30 8.36 18.82
C LYS A 452 -29.59 9.48 19.57
N TYR A 453 -28.32 9.29 19.93
CA TYR A 453 -27.50 10.32 20.58
C TYR A 453 -27.41 11.61 19.75
N TYR A 454 -27.27 11.50 18.43
CA TYR A 454 -27.25 12.68 17.56
C TYR A 454 -28.61 13.37 17.41
N ALA A 455 -29.72 12.62 17.43
CA ALA A 455 -31.05 13.21 17.39
C ALA A 455 -31.34 14.04 18.65
N GLU A 456 -30.98 13.52 19.83
CA GLU A 456 -31.15 14.23 21.10
C GLU A 456 -30.33 15.53 21.17
N LEU A 457 -29.15 15.57 20.55
CA LEU A 457 -28.33 16.79 20.46
C LEU A 457 -28.91 17.87 19.52
N HIS A 458 -29.79 17.51 18.58
CA HIS A 458 -30.40 18.46 17.65
C HIS A 458 -31.72 19.04 18.17
N ASP A 459 -32.53 18.25 18.87
CA ASP A 459 -33.80 18.72 19.45
C ASP A 459 -33.61 19.82 20.52
N GLU A 460 -32.48 19.84 21.23
CA GLU A 460 -32.18 20.87 22.24
C GLU A 460 -31.82 22.25 21.66
N SER A 461 -31.60 22.36 20.34
CA SER A 461 -31.12 23.62 19.71
C SER A 461 -32.21 24.53 19.13
N ASP A 462 -33.45 24.03 19.00
CA ASP A 462 -34.53 24.77 18.34
C ASP A 462 -35.43 25.57 19.31
N ASP A 463 -35.34 25.33 20.63
CA ASP A 463 -36.24 25.94 21.63
C ASP A 463 -35.75 27.31 22.18
N GLU A 464 -34.60 27.84 21.74
CA GLU A 464 -34.05 29.12 22.24
C GLU A 464 -34.22 30.33 21.28
N SER A 465 -34.96 30.21 20.17
CA SER A 465 -35.01 31.29 19.15
C SER A 465 -36.29 32.12 19.05
N ASP A 466 -37.30 31.91 19.91
CA ASP A 466 -38.61 32.56 19.77
C ASP A 466 -38.85 33.84 20.63
N ASP A 467 -37.85 34.37 21.35
CA ASP A 467 -38.10 35.46 22.33
C ASP A 467 -37.44 36.82 22.05
N GLU A 468 -36.90 37.09 20.85
CA GLU A 468 -36.39 38.44 20.53
C GLU A 468 -36.79 38.93 19.13
N SER A 469 -37.89 39.69 19.08
CA SER A 469 -37.96 41.07 18.54
C SER A 469 -39.32 41.42 17.92
N ASP A 470 -40.36 41.37 18.76
CA ASP A 470 -41.58 42.16 18.54
C ASP A 470 -41.40 43.56 19.17
N ASP A 471 -40.28 44.25 18.85
CA ASP A 471 -40.07 45.65 19.27
C ASP A 471 -40.58 46.60 18.19
N LYS A 472 -41.90 46.74 18.18
CA LYS A 472 -42.61 47.88 17.62
C LYS A 472 -42.47 49.08 18.56
N SER A 473 -41.66 50.05 18.18
CA SER A 473 -41.95 51.48 18.39
C SER A 473 -41.08 52.27 17.39
N GLY A 474 -41.60 53.01 16.42
CA GLY A 474 -42.68 53.96 16.53
C GLY A 474 -42.09 55.28 16.98
N ASP A 475 -41.61 56.12 16.05
CA ASP A 475 -41.75 57.56 16.25
C ASP A 475 -41.84 58.34 14.94
N GLU A 476 -42.80 59.25 14.96
CA GLU A 476 -43.30 60.11 13.91
C GLU A 476 -42.56 61.46 13.89
N SER A 477 -42.79 62.21 12.81
CA SER A 477 -42.86 63.67 12.76
C SER A 477 -41.55 64.49 12.68
N GLY A 478 -41.57 65.48 11.78
CA GLY A 478 -40.64 66.62 11.82
C GLY A 478 -40.36 67.30 10.47
N GLU A 479 -41.31 68.09 9.97
CA GLU A 479 -41.08 69.16 8.98
C GLU A 479 -39.97 70.13 9.46
N PHE A 480 -39.04 70.53 8.58
CA PHE A 480 -38.78 71.92 8.13
C PHE A 480 -37.63 71.99 7.12
#